data_AF-A0A5K0WY01-F1
#
_entry.id   AF-A0A5K0WY01-F1
#
_cell.length_a   1.000
_cell.length_b   1.000
_cell.length_c   1.000
_cell.angle_alpha   90.00
_cell.angle_beta   90.00
_cell.angle_gamma   90.00
#
_symmetry.space_group_name_H-M   'P 1'
#
loop_
_entity.id
_entity.type
_entity.pdbx_description
1 polymer ?
#
loop_
_entity_poly.entity_id
_entity_poly.type
_entity_poly.pdbx_seq_one_letter_code
_entity_poly.pdbx_strand_id
1 'polypeptide(L)'
;MEAAFAPAVAAGIPWAAVLGNHDQESTLTREEVMKYIVAMNHSISFLNPPSTTAPMDGYGNYNLEVQGVASSKLENKSILNLYFLDSGDYSTVPFIPGFDWIKPSQQVWFQTTSSLLQ
;
A
#
# COMPACT_ATOMS: atom_id res chain seq x y z
N MET A 1 -14.01 -11.70 -3.31
CA MET A 1 -12.66 -11.22 -2.92
C MET A 1 -11.74 -12.39 -2.54
N GLU A 2 -12.22 -13.37 -1.77
CA GLU A 2 -11.42 -14.54 -1.35
C GLU A 2 -10.68 -15.27 -2.48
N ALA A 3 -11.33 -15.52 -3.62
CA ALA A 3 -10.71 -16.21 -4.74
C ALA A 3 -9.48 -15.50 -5.34
N ALA A 4 -9.44 -14.16 -5.30
CA ALA A 4 -8.33 -13.38 -5.85
C ALA A 4 -7.06 -13.51 -5.00
N PHE A 5 -7.22 -13.59 -3.68
CA PHE A 5 -6.11 -13.70 -2.72
C PHE A 5 -5.81 -15.14 -2.30
N ALA A 6 -6.68 -16.10 -2.63
CA ALA A 6 -6.51 -17.50 -2.26
C ALA A 6 -5.12 -18.08 -2.57
N PRO A 7 -4.48 -17.81 -3.73
CA PRO A 7 -3.13 -18.29 -3.98
C PRO A 7 -2.08 -17.71 -3.03
N ALA A 8 -2.15 -16.41 -2.74
CA ALA A 8 -1.22 -15.74 -1.83
C ALA A 8 -1.39 -16.23 -0.39
N VAL A 9 -2.64 -16.38 0.06
CA VAL A 9 -2.95 -16.91 1.39
C VAL A 9 -2.53 -18.37 1.52
N ALA A 10 -2.81 -19.21 0.51
CA ALA A 10 -2.45 -20.63 0.52
C ALA A 10 -0.94 -20.88 0.46
N ALA A 11 -0.16 -19.94 -0.06
CA ALA A 11 1.30 -20.03 -0.07
C ALA A 11 1.90 -20.00 1.35
N GLY A 12 1.20 -19.45 2.34
CA GLY A 12 1.69 -19.36 3.73
C GLY A 12 2.90 -18.44 3.90
N ILE A 13 3.12 -17.53 2.95
CA ILE A 13 4.24 -16.58 2.92
C ILE A 13 3.68 -15.17 3.13
N PRO A 14 4.36 -14.28 3.87
CA PRO A 14 3.96 -12.89 3.99
C PRO A 14 3.78 -12.23 2.62
N TRP A 15 2.68 -11.51 2.43
CA TRP A 15 2.38 -10.81 1.19
C TRP A 15 1.82 -9.42 1.47
N ALA A 16 2.03 -8.50 0.53
CA ALA A 16 1.50 -7.14 0.60
C ALA A 16 0.83 -6.78 -0.72
N ALA A 17 -0.15 -5.88 -0.66
CA ALA A 17 -0.86 -5.40 -1.84
C ALA A 17 -1.12 -3.89 -1.79
N VAL A 18 -1.21 -3.28 -2.95
CA VAL A 18 -1.76 -1.95 -3.16
C VAL A 18 -2.85 -2.04 -4.22
N LEU A 19 -3.84 -1.16 -4.11
CA LEU A 19 -5.03 -1.23 -4.95
C LEU A 19 -4.77 -0.74 -6.37
N GLY A 20 -5.27 -1.50 -7.34
CA GLY A 20 -5.48 -1.04 -8.71
C GLY A 20 -6.76 -0.23 -8.84
N ASN A 21 -7.01 0.29 -10.05
CA ASN A 21 -8.20 1.09 -10.34
C ASN A 21 -9.48 0.21 -10.30
N HIS A 22 -9.41 -1.01 -10.83
CA HIS A 22 -10.56 -1.95 -10.87
C HIS A 22 -10.92 -2.60 -9.52
N ASP A 23 -10.09 -2.47 -8.48
CA ASP A 23 -10.31 -3.19 -7.22
C ASP A 23 -11.54 -2.68 -6.43
N GLN A 24 -12.14 -1.57 -6.86
CA GLN A 24 -13.34 -0.96 -6.27
C GLN A 24 -14.59 -1.02 -7.18
N GLU A 25 -14.70 -2.00 -8.08
CA GLU A 25 -15.85 -2.07 -9.01
C GLU A 25 -17.08 -2.82 -8.45
N SER A 26 -17.11 -3.11 -7.16
CA SER A 26 -18.19 -3.86 -6.51
C SER A 26 -18.84 -3.07 -5.37
N THR A 27 -19.34 -3.76 -4.34
CA THR A 27 -20.12 -3.14 -3.26
C THR A 27 -19.29 -2.45 -2.19
N LEU A 28 -17.98 -2.73 -2.11
CA LEU A 28 -17.10 -2.13 -1.12
C LEU A 28 -16.48 -0.83 -1.65
N THR A 29 -16.38 0.16 -0.78
CA THR A 29 -15.58 1.37 -1.02
C THR A 29 -14.08 1.02 -1.05
N ARG A 30 -13.25 1.90 -1.64
CA ARG A 30 -11.79 1.70 -1.72
C ARG A 30 -11.18 1.40 -0.35
N GLU A 31 -11.62 2.16 0.64
CA GLU A 31 -11.22 2.00 2.04
C GLU A 31 -11.57 0.63 2.59
N GLU A 32 -12.80 0.17 2.34
CA GLU A 32 -13.27 -1.14 2.82
C GLU A 32 -12.53 -2.29 2.14
N VAL A 33 -12.22 -2.17 0.84
CA VAL A 33 -11.38 -3.15 0.13
C VAL A 33 -10.01 -3.24 0.80
N MET A 34 -9.35 -2.09 1.04
CA MET A 34 -8.03 -2.08 1.66
C MET A 34 -8.08 -2.61 3.11
N LYS A 35 -9.09 -2.23 3.90
CA LYS A 35 -9.30 -2.77 5.26
C LYS A 35 -9.46 -4.28 5.26
N TYR A 36 -10.19 -4.82 4.29
CA TYR A 36 -10.35 -6.27 4.15
C TYR A 36 -9.02 -6.96 3.82
N ILE A 37 -8.23 -6.41 2.89
CA ILE A 37 -6.87 -6.89 2.55
C ILE A 37 -5.93 -6.87 3.75
N VAL A 38 -5.93 -5.79 4.54
CA VAL A 38 -5.11 -5.66 5.76
C VAL A 38 -5.46 -6.73 6.79
N ALA A 39 -6.74 -7.10 6.90
CA ALA A 39 -7.20 -8.10 7.86
C ALA A 39 -6.96 -9.56 7.42
N MET A 40 -6.45 -9.80 6.20
CA MET A 40 -6.24 -11.15 5.69
C MET A 40 -5.06 -11.86 6.34
N ASN A 41 -5.14 -13.19 6.39
CA ASN A 41 -4.04 -14.01 6.88
C ASN A 41 -2.77 -13.83 6.03
N HIS A 42 -1.64 -13.73 6.71
CA HIS A 42 -0.32 -13.44 6.15
C HIS A 42 -0.18 -12.10 5.40
N SER A 43 -1.20 -11.24 5.41
CA SER A 43 -1.07 -9.89 4.89
C SER A 43 -0.19 -9.06 5.81
N ILE A 44 0.77 -8.35 5.22
CA ILE A 44 1.59 -7.32 5.89
C ILE A 44 1.29 -5.93 5.31
N SER A 45 0.13 -5.78 4.67
CA SER A 45 -0.31 -4.50 4.10
C SER A 45 -0.79 -3.56 5.21
N PHE A 46 -0.75 -2.25 4.96
CA PHE A 46 -1.28 -1.24 5.88
C PHE A 46 -2.28 -0.31 5.19
N LEU A 47 -3.25 0.23 5.95
CA LEU A 47 -4.28 1.10 5.38
C LEU A 47 -3.70 2.45 4.95
N ASN A 48 -2.99 3.15 5.83
CA ASN A 48 -2.29 4.41 5.58
C ASN A 48 -1.38 4.64 6.80
N PRO A 49 -0.41 5.56 6.74
CA PRO A 49 0.48 5.81 7.87
C PRO A 49 -0.32 6.41 9.05
N PRO A 50 -0.13 5.93 10.28
CA PRO A 50 -0.95 6.34 11.43
C PRO A 50 -0.72 7.79 11.88
N SER A 51 0.36 8.46 11.46
CA SER A 51 0.74 9.80 11.94
C SER A 51 0.58 10.91 10.91
N THR A 52 -0.30 10.77 9.92
CA THR A 52 -0.53 11.86 8.96
C THR A 52 -1.31 12.97 9.64
N THR A 53 -0.69 14.14 9.82
CA THR A 53 -1.33 15.37 10.35
C THR A 53 -2.36 15.97 9.39
N ALA A 54 -2.41 15.47 8.16
CA ALA A 54 -3.34 15.85 7.10
C ALA A 54 -4.01 14.60 6.49
N PRO A 55 -5.20 14.75 5.88
CA PRO A 55 -5.81 13.69 5.09
C PRO A 55 -4.86 13.18 4.00
N MET A 56 -4.79 11.84 3.85
CA MET A 56 -4.05 11.17 2.78
C MET A 56 -4.99 10.86 1.63
N ASP A 57 -4.56 11.12 0.39
CA ASP A 57 -5.28 10.66 -0.79
C ASP A 57 -5.11 9.14 -0.95
N GLY A 58 -6.21 8.44 -1.24
CA GLY A 58 -6.23 6.99 -1.39
C GLY A 58 -6.05 6.20 -0.09
N TYR A 59 -6.04 4.88 -0.23
CA TYR A 59 -5.88 3.89 0.82
C TYR A 59 -4.90 2.80 0.36
N GLY A 60 -3.96 2.47 1.22
CA GLY A 60 -2.87 1.55 0.94
C GLY A 60 -1.54 2.26 0.70
N ASN A 61 -1.35 3.47 1.25
CA ASN A 61 -0.06 4.16 1.21
C ASN A 61 0.80 3.73 2.40
N TYR A 62 1.85 2.95 2.17
CA TYR A 62 2.71 2.46 3.25
C TYR A 62 4.10 2.06 2.76
N ASN A 63 5.06 2.00 3.68
CA ASN A 63 6.40 1.48 3.43
C ASN A 63 6.59 0.15 4.15
N LEU A 64 7.24 -0.81 3.49
CA LEU A 64 7.74 -2.02 4.11
C LEU A 64 9.26 -2.07 4.02
N GLU A 65 9.90 -2.28 5.15
CA GLU A 65 11.33 -2.51 5.22
C GLU A 65 11.63 -4.01 5.11
N VAL A 66 12.35 -4.40 4.06
CA VAL A 66 12.93 -5.73 3.96
C VAL A 66 14.18 -5.74 4.82
N GLN A 67 14.17 -6.58 5.85
CA GLN A 67 15.29 -6.78 6.75
C GLN A 67 16.26 -7.81 6.18
N GLY A 68 17.55 -7.66 6.51
CA GLY A 68 18.55 -8.65 6.17
C GLY A 68 18.27 -10.00 6.82
N VAL A 69 18.67 -11.06 6.12
CA VAL A 69 18.43 -12.45 6.53
C VAL A 69 19.03 -12.70 7.92
N ALA A 70 18.28 -13.36 8.80
CA ALA A 70 18.73 -13.76 10.13
C ALA A 70 20.05 -14.56 10.07
N SER A 71 20.94 -14.35 11.04
CA SER A 71 22.28 -14.96 11.07
C SER A 71 23.22 -14.59 9.91
N SER A 72 22.90 -13.55 9.14
CA SER A 72 23.79 -12.99 8.12
C SER A 72 24.51 -11.72 8.60
N LYS A 73 25.50 -11.22 7.86
CA LYS A 73 26.14 -9.92 8.13
C LYS A 73 25.19 -8.71 8.01
N LEU A 74 24.00 -8.95 7.46
CA LEU A 74 22.95 -7.95 7.27
C LEU A 74 21.81 -8.12 8.28
N GLU A 75 21.93 -9.06 9.24
CA GLU A 75 20.94 -9.21 10.30
C GLU A 75 20.71 -7.89 11.05
N ASN A 76 19.44 -7.58 11.33
CA ASN A 76 18.98 -6.33 11.92
C ASN A 76 19.33 -5.06 11.12
N LYS A 77 19.60 -5.20 9.81
CA LYS A 77 19.74 -4.06 8.90
C LYS A 77 18.59 -4.05 7.92
N SER A 78 18.02 -2.86 7.73
CA SER A 78 17.14 -2.59 6.59
C SER A 78 17.98 -2.64 5.31
N ILE A 79 17.57 -3.48 4.35
CA ILE A 79 18.31 -3.68 3.09
C ILE A 79 17.54 -3.19 1.86
N LEU A 80 16.22 -3.03 1.95
CA LEU A 80 15.38 -2.51 0.89
C LEU A 80 14.11 -1.91 1.49
N ASN A 81 13.70 -0.76 0.98
CA ASN A 81 12.40 -0.15 1.27
C ASN A 81 11.46 -0.38 0.08
N LEU A 82 10.26 -0.88 0.36
CA LEU A 82 9.18 -1.05 -0.61
C LEU A 82 8.07 -0.04 -0.31
N TYR A 83 7.90 0.94 -1.20
CA TYR A 83 6.87 1.96 -1.08
C TYR A 83 5.66 1.60 -1.91
N PHE A 84 4.52 1.46 -1.23
CA PHE A 84 3.21 1.23 -1.81
C PHE A 84 2.46 2.55 -1.83
N LEU A 85 1.97 2.95 -3.00
CA LEU A 85 1.23 4.20 -3.20
C LEU A 85 -0.07 3.91 -3.95
N ASP A 86 -1.19 4.35 -3.39
CA ASP A 86 -2.50 4.21 -4.02
C ASP A 86 -2.80 5.40 -4.93
N SER A 87 -2.55 5.26 -6.23
CA SER A 87 -2.81 6.34 -7.20
C SER A 87 -4.29 6.67 -7.42
N GLY A 88 -5.22 5.95 -6.79
CA GLY A 88 -6.65 6.11 -7.01
C GLY A 88 -7.15 5.30 -8.22
N ASP A 89 -8.39 5.61 -8.62
CA ASP A 89 -9.11 4.92 -9.68
C ASP A 89 -9.15 5.78 -10.96
N TYR A 90 -10.25 6.48 -11.22
CA TYR A 90 -10.39 7.41 -12.34
C TYR A 90 -10.32 8.86 -11.86
N SER A 91 -9.83 9.72 -12.74
CA SER A 91 -9.80 11.16 -12.50
C SER A 91 -11.20 11.72 -12.26
N THR A 92 -11.35 12.47 -11.18
CA THR A 92 -12.56 13.24 -10.87
C THR A 92 -12.51 14.67 -11.39
N VAL A 93 -11.41 15.06 -12.04
CA VAL A 93 -11.22 16.40 -12.61
C VAL A 93 -11.85 16.46 -14.00
N PRO A 94 -12.88 17.30 -14.25
CA PRO A 94 -13.69 17.24 -15.47
C PRO A 94 -12.92 17.34 -16.79
N PHE A 95 -11.80 18.06 -16.80
CA PHE A 95 -11.00 18.30 -18.01
C PHE A 95 -9.77 17.37 -18.13
N ILE A 96 -9.58 16.46 -17.19
CA ILE A 96 -8.51 15.44 -17.23
C ILE A 96 -9.20 14.08 -17.26
N PRO A 97 -9.50 13.51 -18.44
CA PRO A 97 -10.12 12.20 -18.53
C PRO A 97 -9.11 11.08 -18.24
N GLY A 98 -9.61 9.89 -17.91
CA GLY A 98 -8.80 8.69 -17.71
C GLY A 98 -8.47 8.43 -16.24
N PHE A 99 -7.30 7.87 -15.99
CA PHE A 99 -6.88 7.39 -14.68
C PHE A 99 -6.54 8.53 -13.72
N ASP A 100 -6.70 8.25 -12.44
CA ASP A 100 -6.21 9.13 -11.40
C ASP A 100 -4.67 9.05 -11.27
N TRP A 101 -4.07 9.84 -10.38
CA TRP A 101 -2.62 9.95 -10.25
C TRP A 101 -2.17 10.20 -8.81
N ILE A 102 -0.88 9.97 -8.57
CA ILE A 102 -0.22 10.26 -7.29
C ILE A 102 -0.34 11.75 -6.93
N LYS A 103 -1.05 12.02 -5.83
CA LYS A 103 -1.38 13.36 -5.35
C LYS A 103 -0.27 13.96 -4.47
N PRO A 104 -0.28 15.30 -4.25
CA PRO A 104 0.72 15.95 -3.41
C PRO A 104 0.83 15.36 -1.99
N SER A 105 -0.27 14.91 -1.38
CA SER A 105 -0.24 14.29 -0.04
C SER A 105 0.67 13.05 0.00
N GLN A 106 0.56 12.20 -1.01
CA GLN A 106 1.36 10.98 -1.17
C GLN A 106 2.80 11.28 -1.54
N GLN A 107 3.04 12.31 -2.37
CA GLN A 107 4.40 12.75 -2.71
C GLN A 107 5.14 13.28 -1.47
N VAL A 108 4.48 14.13 -0.68
CA VAL A 108 5.05 14.68 0.56
C VAL A 108 5.32 13.56 1.56
N TRP A 109 4.39 12.62 1.70
CA TRP A 109 4.59 11.44 2.52
C TRP A 109 5.81 10.63 2.07
N PHE A 110 5.88 10.26 0.78
CA PHE A 110 6.99 9.48 0.24
C PHE A 110 8.33 10.18 0.45
N GLN A 111 8.43 11.48 0.14
CA GLN A 111 9.65 12.27 0.31
C GLN A 111 10.07 12.36 1.78
N THR A 112 9.11 12.58 2.69
CA THR A 112 9.37 12.66 4.13
C THR A 112 9.83 11.31 4.68
N THR A 113 9.07 10.25 4.40
CA THR A 113 9.37 8.90 4.87
C THR A 113 10.70 8.40 4.31
N SER A 114 10.96 8.58 3.02
CA SER A 114 12.24 8.16 2.43
C SER A 114 13.42 8.92 2.98
N SER A 115 13.28 10.22 3.32
CA SER A 115 14.36 10.99 3.95
C SER A 115 14.65 10.55 5.39
N LEU A 116 13.65 10.04 6.12
CA LEU A 116 13.80 9.53 7.49
C LEU A 116 14.38 8.10 7.55
N LEU A 117 14.30 7.34 6.45
CA LEU A 117 14.73 5.95 6.34
C LEU A 117 16.02 5.76 5.52
N GLN A 118 16.71 6.86 5.19
CA GLN A 118 18.07 6.86 4.65
C GLN A 118 19.10 6.61 5.75
#